data_AF-A0A8J5M5Q7-F1
#
_entry.id   AF-A0A8J5M5Q7-F1
#
_cell.length_a   1.000
_cell.length_b   1.000
_cell.length_c   1.000
_cell.angle_alpha   90.00
_cell.angle_beta   90.00
_cell.angle_gamma   90.00
#
_symmetry.space_group_name_H-M   'P 1'
#
loop_
_entity.id
_entity.type
_entity.pdbx_description
1 polymer ?
#
loop_
_entity_poly.entity_id
_entity_poly.type
_entity_poly.pdbx_seq_one_letter_code
_entity_poly.pdbx_strand_id
1 'polypeptide(L)'
;MIASDDGSRSLLLAVNRRLTALSFHIREYFWVDMKKINEIYRYKTEEYSQGATNKFNIYPEQIPSWLVDWIPEKGGYLIGNLQPAHMDFWFFSLGLSYHNGGPWPTLLWQFTLACIKMGLN
;
A
#
# COMPACT_ATOMS: atom_id res chain seq x y z
N MET A 1 7.73 -29.85 19.48
CA MET A 1 7.09 -30.09 18.17
C MET A 1 5.59 -29.93 18.38
N ILE A 2 4.96 -28.91 17.80
CA ILE A 2 3.50 -28.76 17.91
C ILE A 2 2.89 -29.98 17.22
N ALA A 3 2.13 -30.79 17.97
CA ALA A 3 1.49 -31.97 17.43
C ALA A 3 0.60 -31.54 16.25
N SER A 4 0.68 -32.28 15.13
CA SER A 4 -0.09 -32.00 13.92
C SER A 4 -1.56 -32.38 14.13
N ASP A 5 -2.25 -31.60 14.95
CA ASP A 5 -3.69 -31.66 15.12
C ASP A 5 -4.39 -31.09 13.88
N ASP A 6 -5.56 -31.61 13.54
CA ASP A 6 -6.30 -31.22 12.33
C ASP A 6 -6.71 -29.73 12.37
N GLY A 7 -6.92 -29.19 13.58
CA GLY A 7 -7.09 -27.76 13.82
C GLY A 7 -5.87 -26.94 13.41
N SER A 8 -4.66 -27.42 13.68
CA SER A 8 -3.42 -26.72 13.30
C SER A 8 -3.24 -26.64 11.78
N ARG A 9 -3.63 -27.69 11.04
CA ARG A 9 -3.56 -27.70 9.58
C ARG A 9 -4.53 -26.71 8.93
N SER A 10 -5.75 -26.62 9.44
CA SER A 10 -6.74 -25.66 8.93
C SER A 10 -6.31 -24.20 9.12
N LEU A 11 -5.70 -23.89 10.26
CA LEU A 11 -5.14 -22.56 10.55
C LEU A 11 -3.97 -22.23 9.61
N LEU A 12 -3.04 -23.15 9.40
CA LEU A 12 -1.93 -22.96 8.46
C LEU A 12 -2.43 -22.72 7.04
N LEU A 13 -3.46 -23.44 6.60
CA LEU A 13 -4.09 -23.23 5.30
C LEU A 13 -4.72 -21.85 5.20
N ALA A 14 -5.46 -21.41 6.22
CA ALA A 14 -6.09 -20.10 6.26
C ALA A 14 -5.05 -18.96 6.24
N VAL A 15 -3.96 -19.10 7.01
CA VAL A 15 -2.84 -18.14 7.02
C VAL A 15 -2.20 -18.04 5.64
N ASN A 16 -1.85 -19.16 5.01
CA ASN A 16 -1.24 -19.16 3.68
C ASN A 16 -2.17 -18.54 2.62
N ARG A 17 -3.46 -18.86 2.65
CA ARG A 17 -4.45 -18.24 1.75
C ARG A 17 -4.51 -16.72 1.92
N ARG A 18 -4.53 -16.24 3.17
CA ARG A 18 -4.56 -14.81 3.48
C ARG A 18 -3.27 -14.10 3.11
N LEU A 19 -2.10 -14.70 3.38
CA LEU A 19 -0.80 -14.13 3.03
C LEU A 19 -0.69 -13.90 1.52
N THR A 20 -1.11 -14.88 0.71
CA THR A 20 -1.11 -14.74 -0.75
C THR A 20 -2.06 -13.64 -1.21
N ALA A 21 -3.30 -13.64 -0.73
CA ALA A 21 -4.30 -12.63 -1.11
C ALA A 21 -3.88 -11.22 -0.69
N LEU A 22 -3.35 -11.06 0.53
CA LEU A 22 -2.90 -9.79 1.07
C LEU A 22 -1.67 -9.26 0.33
N SER A 23 -0.69 -10.14 0.04
CA SER A 23 0.50 -9.75 -0.73
C SER A 23 0.11 -9.25 -2.12
N PHE A 24 -0.86 -9.89 -2.77
CA PHE A 24 -1.38 -9.41 -4.06
C PHE A 24 -2.07 -8.05 -3.89
N HIS A 25 -2.98 -7.93 -2.92
CA HIS A 25 -3.76 -6.72 -2.70
C HIS A 25 -2.88 -5.50 -2.40
N ILE A 26 -1.88 -5.62 -1.51
CA ILE A 26 -0.97 -4.53 -1.17
C ILE A 26 -0.13 -4.13 -2.39
N ARG A 27 0.45 -5.09 -3.11
CA ARG A 27 1.33 -4.78 -4.25
C ARG A 27 0.57 -4.15 -5.42
N GLU A 28 -0.65 -4.57 -5.67
CA GLU A 28 -1.44 -4.13 -6.82
C GLU A 28 -2.15 -2.79 -6.57
N TYR A 29 -2.69 -2.61 -5.36
CA TYR A 29 -3.59 -1.49 -5.06
C TYR A 29 -2.99 -0.43 -4.14
N PHE A 30 -2.00 -0.77 -3.30
CA PHE A 30 -1.37 0.22 -2.42
C PHE A 30 -0.12 0.86 -3.04
N TRP A 31 0.52 0.21 -4.01
CA TRP A 31 1.71 0.78 -4.65
C TRP A 31 1.34 1.96 -5.54
N VAL A 32 2.00 3.10 -5.31
CA VAL A 32 1.87 4.30 -6.12
C VAL A 32 3.24 4.73 -6.63
N ASP A 33 3.31 4.89 -7.95
CA ASP A 33 4.38 5.49 -8.71
C ASP A 33 3.78 6.46 -9.75
N MET A 34 4.63 7.16 -10.50
CA MET A 34 4.17 8.09 -11.54
C MET A 34 3.28 7.42 -12.60
N LYS A 35 3.48 6.12 -12.89
CA LYS A 35 2.63 5.40 -13.85
C LYS A 35 1.24 5.16 -13.27
N LYS A 36 1.16 4.74 -12.01
CA LYS A 36 -0.09 4.53 -11.30
C LYS A 36 -0.87 5.83 -11.12
N ILE A 37 -0.20 6.94 -10.81
CA ILE A 37 -0.85 8.26 -10.73
C ILE A 37 -1.49 8.63 -12.08
N ASN A 38 -0.74 8.46 -13.18
CA ASN A 38 -1.26 8.70 -14.54
C ASN A 38 -2.42 7.77 -14.92
N GLU A 39 -2.43 6.54 -14.40
CA GLU A 39 -3.54 5.59 -14.54
C GLU A 39 -4.78 6.09 -13.81
N ILE A 40 -4.63 6.50 -12.54
CA ILE A 40 -5.73 7.03 -11.71
C ILE A 40 -6.31 8.30 -12.32
N TYR A 41 -5.48 9.19 -12.88
CA TYR A 41 -5.94 10.37 -13.62
C TYR A 41 -6.87 10.05 -14.80
N ARG A 42 -6.81 8.84 -15.33
CA ARG A 42 -7.60 8.37 -16.47
C ARG A 42 -8.75 7.45 -16.05
N TYR A 43 -8.99 7.29 -14.75
CA TYR A 43 -10.09 6.48 -14.26
C TYR A 43 -11.43 7.05 -14.71
N LYS A 44 -12.28 6.14 -15.19
CA LYS A 44 -13.70 6.43 -15.35
C LYS A 44 -14.39 6.11 -14.02
N THR A 45 -15.33 6.97 -13.66
CA THR A 45 -16.15 6.79 -12.46
C THR A 45 -17.34 5.88 -12.77
N GLU A 46 -17.91 5.26 -11.74
CA GLU A 46 -19.14 4.45 -11.82
C GLU A 46 -19.02 3.21 -12.73
N GLU A 47 -17.83 2.62 -12.82
CA GLU A 47 -17.63 1.36 -13.54
C GLU A 47 -18.20 0.17 -12.75
N TYR A 48 -19.33 -0.36 -13.20
CA TYR A 48 -19.94 -1.59 -12.65
C TYR A 48 -19.59 -2.80 -13.54
N SER A 49 -18.37 -3.32 -13.42
CA SER A 49 -18.01 -4.58 -14.08
C SER A 49 -16.90 -5.33 -13.34
N GLN A 50 -16.82 -6.65 -13.51
CA GLN A 50 -15.72 -7.45 -12.93
C GLN A 50 -14.35 -7.14 -13.56
N GLY A 51 -14.35 -6.55 -14.76
CA GLY A 51 -13.15 -6.09 -15.46
C GLY A 51 -12.87 -4.59 -15.29
N ALA A 52 -13.54 -3.93 -14.34
CA ALA A 52 -13.35 -2.50 -14.10
C ALA A 52 -11.89 -2.22 -13.71
N THR A 53 -11.31 -1.20 -14.34
CA THR A 53 -9.99 -0.69 -13.97
C THR A 53 -10.11 0.01 -12.62
N ASN A 54 -11.18 0.78 -12.43
CA ASN A 54 -11.46 1.51 -11.21
C ASN A 54 -12.29 0.69 -10.20
N LYS A 55 -11.69 -0.37 -9.64
CA LYS A 55 -12.38 -1.30 -8.74
C LYS A 55 -12.92 -0.67 -7.45
N PHE A 56 -12.33 0.43 -7.01
CA PHE A 56 -12.70 1.11 -5.78
C PHE A 56 -13.50 2.39 -6.03
N ASN A 57 -13.88 2.70 -7.28
CA ASN A 57 -14.57 3.93 -7.64
C ASN A 57 -13.84 5.20 -7.13
N ILE A 58 -12.51 5.22 -7.32
CA ILE A 58 -11.66 6.36 -6.96
C ILE A 58 -11.87 7.49 -7.97
N TYR A 59 -12.03 8.69 -7.44
CA TYR A 59 -12.20 9.92 -8.19
C TYR A 59 -10.81 10.55 -8.45
N PRO A 60 -10.44 10.87 -9.70
CA PRO A 60 -9.16 11.52 -10.02
C PRO A 60 -8.90 12.81 -9.22
N GLU A 61 -9.96 13.51 -8.82
CA GLU A 61 -9.93 14.75 -8.05
C GLU A 61 -9.38 14.55 -6.62
N GLN A 62 -9.29 13.31 -6.14
CA GLN A 62 -8.68 13.01 -4.84
C GLN A 62 -7.17 13.08 -4.86
N ILE A 63 -6.53 13.10 -6.03
CA ILE A 63 -5.08 13.23 -6.14
C ILE A 63 -4.68 14.64 -5.67
N PRO A 64 -3.88 14.77 -4.60
CA PRO A 64 -3.43 16.08 -4.14
C PRO A 64 -2.47 16.70 -5.14
N SER A 65 -2.54 18.02 -5.33
CA SER A 65 -1.62 18.73 -6.22
C SER A 65 -0.15 18.55 -5.83
N TRP A 66 0.15 18.49 -4.52
CA TRP A 66 1.51 18.30 -4.02
C TRP A 66 2.11 16.94 -4.38
N LEU A 67 1.29 15.92 -4.66
CA LEU A 67 1.76 14.56 -4.89
C LEU A 67 2.55 14.45 -6.19
N VAL A 68 2.09 15.15 -7.23
CA VAL A 68 2.72 15.13 -8.56
C VAL A 68 4.12 15.74 -8.51
N ASP A 69 4.30 16.79 -7.71
CA ASP A 69 5.60 17.45 -7.52
C ASP A 69 6.52 16.68 -6.57
N TRP A 70 5.95 15.92 -5.62
CA TRP A 70 6.71 15.18 -4.62
C TRP A 70 7.22 13.82 -5.12
N ILE A 71 6.48 13.16 -6.01
CA ILE A 71 6.83 11.80 -6.43
C ILE A 71 8.02 11.80 -7.40
N PRO A 72 9.06 10.97 -7.17
CA PRO A 72 10.21 10.92 -8.06
C PRO A 72 9.89 10.21 -9.39
N GLU A 73 10.65 10.52 -10.44
CA GLU A 73 10.54 9.83 -11.74
C GLU A 73 10.82 8.32 -11.65
N LYS A 74 11.73 7.95 -10.74
CA LYS A 74 12.13 6.57 -10.47
C LYS A 74 11.89 6.26 -9.00
N GLY A 75 10.83 5.51 -8.75
CA GLY A 75 10.46 5.07 -7.40
C GLY A 75 8.97 5.18 -7.17
N GLY A 76 8.58 4.84 -5.96
CA GLY A 76 7.20 4.84 -5.51
C GLY A 76 7.15 4.44 -4.05
N TYR A 77 5.95 4.45 -3.50
CA TYR A 77 5.71 4.07 -2.11
C TYR A 77 4.34 3.41 -1.96
N LEU A 78 4.09 2.86 -0.78
CA LEU A 78 2.77 2.34 -0.42
C LEU A 78 1.93 3.47 0.20
N ILE A 79 0.75 3.72 -0.37
CA ILE A 79 -0.21 4.69 0.14
C ILE A 79 -0.65 4.36 1.57
N GLY A 80 -1.16 5.35 2.29
CA GLY A 80 -1.58 5.19 3.67
C GLY A 80 -2.84 4.35 3.82
N ASN A 81 -3.81 4.55 2.94
CA ASN A 81 -5.11 3.88 3.07
C ASN A 81 -5.83 3.74 1.73
N LEU A 82 -6.68 2.72 1.64
CA LEU A 82 -7.52 2.43 0.49
C LEU A 82 -8.89 1.93 0.94
N GLN A 83 -9.93 2.63 0.50
CA GLN A 83 -11.32 2.38 0.83
C GLN A 83 -12.19 2.59 -0.43
N PRO A 84 -13.44 2.08 -0.44
CA PRO A 84 -14.39 2.42 -1.49
C PRO A 84 -14.57 3.94 -1.59
N ALA A 85 -14.38 4.48 -2.79
CA ALA A 85 -14.41 5.89 -3.13
C ALA A 85 -13.43 6.78 -2.37
N HIS A 86 -12.40 6.22 -1.72
CA HIS A 86 -11.43 7.01 -0.98
C HIS A 86 -10.03 6.38 -1.01
N MET A 87 -9.05 7.16 -1.48
CA MET A 87 -7.64 6.80 -1.46
C MET A 87 -6.84 7.85 -0.70
N ASP A 88 -6.06 7.41 0.29
CA ASP A 88 -5.21 8.30 1.09
C ASP A 88 -3.77 8.22 0.59
N PHE A 89 -3.33 9.26 -0.11
CA PHE A 89 -1.99 9.36 -0.69
C PHE A 89 -0.89 9.74 0.31
N TRP A 90 -1.16 9.94 1.59
CA TRP A 90 -0.09 10.27 2.54
C TRP A 90 0.92 9.12 2.66
N PHE A 91 2.21 9.46 2.66
CA PHE A 91 3.29 8.50 2.93
C PHE A 91 3.39 8.20 4.42
N PHE A 92 3.44 6.92 4.78
CA PHE A 92 3.64 6.46 6.16
C PHE A 92 4.88 5.58 6.25
N SER A 93 5.76 5.90 7.21
CA SER A 93 6.97 5.12 7.45
C SER A 93 6.68 3.75 8.07
N LEU A 94 5.86 3.65 9.13
CA LEU A 94 5.46 2.36 9.75
C LEU A 94 4.18 2.40 10.60
N GLY A 95 3.58 3.57 10.78
CA GLY A 95 2.31 3.72 11.50
C GLY A 95 2.43 4.63 12.73
N LEU A 96 1.40 5.47 12.87
CA LEU A 96 1.13 6.43 13.94
C LEU A 96 1.97 7.72 13.93
N SER A 97 1.49 8.63 13.08
CA SER A 97 1.25 10.03 13.45
C SER A 97 0.52 10.14 14.79
N TYR A 98 1.21 10.33 15.91
CA TYR A 98 0.52 10.99 17.02
C TYR A 98 0.30 12.51 16.73
N HIS A 99 1.09 13.18 15.86
CA HIS A 99 1.05 14.66 15.69
C HIS A 99 1.61 15.19 14.33
N ASN A 100 0.81 15.27 13.25
CA ASN A 100 1.08 16.11 12.06
C ASN A 100 2.52 16.11 11.49
N GLY A 101 3.14 14.94 11.26
CA GLY A 101 4.40 14.85 10.50
C GLY A 101 5.70 15.14 11.27
N GLY A 102 5.69 15.10 12.61
CA GLY A 102 6.92 15.22 13.41
C GLY A 102 7.91 14.05 13.22
N PRO A 103 9.23 14.26 13.39
CA PRO A 103 10.24 13.20 13.31
C PRO A 103 10.23 12.32 14.56
N TRP A 104 10.43 11.01 14.37
CA TRP A 104 10.48 10.02 15.46
C TRP A 104 11.83 9.29 15.44
N PRO A 105 12.73 9.53 16.42
CA PRO A 105 14.03 8.85 16.49
C PRO A 105 13.91 7.31 16.54
N THR A 106 12.80 6.79 17.06
CA THR A 106 12.51 5.36 17.11
C THR A 106 12.32 4.70 15.75
N LEU A 107 12.16 5.46 14.66
CA LEU A 107 12.08 4.92 13.31
C LEU A 107 13.46 4.67 12.68
N LEU A 108 14.53 5.21 13.27
CA LEU A 108 15.87 5.14 12.71
C LEU A 108 16.33 3.68 12.50
N TRP A 109 16.12 2.81 13.49
CA TRP A 109 16.56 1.41 13.38
C TRP A 109 15.82 0.65 12.26
N GLN A 110 14.53 0.96 12.02
CA GLN A 110 13.75 0.33 10.96
C GLN A 110 14.21 0.80 9.58
N PHE A 111 14.48 2.10 9.46
CA PHE A 111 15.09 2.67 8.26
C PHE A 111 16.46 2.04 7.98
N THR A 112 17.34 1.95 8.98
CA THR A 112 18.65 1.30 8.84
C THR A 112 18.52 -0.16 8.41
N LEU A 113 17.62 -0.93 9.01
CA LEU A 113 17.38 -2.32 8.60
C LEU A 113 16.87 -2.43 7.16
N ALA A 114 16.00 -1.50 6.73
CA ALA A 114 15.54 -1.45 5.35
C ALA A 114 16.69 -1.12 4.39
N CYS A 115 17.54 -0.14 4.69
CA CYS A 115 18.72 0.20 3.89
C CYS A 115 19.65 -1.00 3.72
N ILE A 116 19.98 -1.69 4.82
CA ILE A 116 20.84 -2.88 4.80
C ILE A 116 20.22 -3.97 3.91
N LYS A 117 18.92 -4.23 4.06
CA LYS A 117 18.21 -5.24 3.26
C LYS A 117 18.17 -4.90 1.76
N MET A 118 18.13 -3.61 1.43
CA MET A 118 18.13 -3.11 0.06
C MET A 118 19.55 -2.96 -0.53
N GLY A 119 20.61 -3.22 0.25
CA GLY A 119 21.99 -3.07 -0.20
C GLY A 119 22.45 -1.62 -0.37
N LEU A 120 21.79 -0.68 0.32
CA LEU A 120 22.15 0.74 0.35
C LEU A 120 23.12 0.95 1.52
N ASN A 121 24.42 0.78 1.27
CA ASN A 121 25.51 1.03 2.23
C ASN A 121 26.39 2.19 1.76
#